data_AF-A0A918G879-F1
#
_entry.id   AF-A0A918G879-F1
#
_cell.length_a   1.000
_cell.length_b   1.000
_cell.length_c   1.000
_cell.angle_alpha   90.00
_cell.angle_beta   90.00
_cell.angle_gamma   90.00
#
_symmetry.space_group_name_H-M   'P 1'
#
loop_
_entity.id
_entity.type
_entity.pdbx_description
1 polymer ?
#
loop_
_entity_poly.entity_id
_entity_poly.type
_entity_poly.pdbx_seq_one_letter_code
_entity_poly.pdbx_strand_id
1 'polypeptide(L)'
;MSVSPEAPLRVLFCIGVNQNFFDLPTGQGKGVWDGFTSMLAQLHGLPGVTVLGTVDDDQHMVGPSGSWPWTCYVLADVADQPTVAAVCNLFRTVQVGEHGLWRYMKIEARVGRPLPDPEPAR
;
A
#
# COMPACT_ATOMS: atom_id res chain seq x y z
N MET A 1 15.52 -30.33 -13.11
CA MET A 1 14.16 -30.07 -12.62
C MET A 1 13.70 -28.77 -13.28
N SER A 2 12.67 -28.81 -14.11
CA SER A 2 12.10 -27.60 -14.72
C SER A 2 11.34 -26.84 -13.64
N VAL A 3 11.83 -25.67 -13.26
CA VAL A 3 11.12 -24.76 -12.36
C VAL A 3 10.01 -24.12 -13.19
N SER A 4 8.77 -24.55 -12.96
CA SER A 4 7.61 -23.76 -13.39
C SER A 4 7.72 -22.39 -12.71
N PRO A 5 7.54 -21.26 -13.42
CA PRO A 5 7.61 -19.94 -12.78
C PRO A 5 6.60 -19.92 -11.63
N GLU A 6 7.09 -19.60 -10.42
CA GLU A 6 6.25 -19.49 -9.24
C GLU A 6 5.21 -18.38 -9.49
N ALA A 7 3.94 -18.69 -9.24
CA ALA A 7 2.88 -17.69 -9.43
C ALA A 7 3.11 -16.50 -8.51
N PRO A 8 2.87 -15.25 -8.96
CA PRO A 8 3.10 -14.08 -8.12
C PRO A 8 2.20 -14.10 -6.88
N LEU A 9 2.69 -13.50 -5.80
CA LEU A 9 1.93 -13.28 -4.57
C LEU A 9 0.82 -12.28 -4.85
N ARG A 10 -0.42 -12.61 -4.48
CA ARG A 10 -1.52 -11.62 -4.46
C ARG A 10 -1.46 -10.86 -3.16
N VAL A 11 -1.18 -9.57 -3.22
CA VAL A 11 -0.96 -8.74 -2.02
C VAL A 11 -1.95 -7.59 -1.98
N LEU A 12 -2.61 -7.44 -0.84
CA LEU A 12 -3.38 -6.25 -0.51
C LEU A 12 -2.58 -5.42 0.50
N PHE A 13 -2.00 -4.33 0.02
CA PHE A 13 -1.39 -3.32 0.88
C PHE A 13 -2.48 -2.45 1.49
N CYS A 14 -2.63 -2.56 2.79
CA CYS A 14 -3.59 -1.87 3.61
C CYS A 14 -2.93 -0.65 4.24
N ILE A 15 -3.43 0.56 3.97
CA ILE A 15 -2.78 1.80 4.39
C ILE A 15 -3.72 2.60 5.29
N GLY A 16 -3.23 2.95 6.47
CA GLY A 16 -3.95 3.79 7.44
C GLY A 16 -3.26 5.13 7.62
N VAL A 17 -4.03 6.21 7.72
CA VAL A 17 -3.54 7.51 8.19
C VAL A 17 -3.45 7.50 9.71
N ASN A 18 -2.37 8.03 10.28
CA ASN A 18 -2.15 8.10 11.73
C ASN A 18 -2.72 9.40 12.32
N GLN A 19 -2.93 9.43 13.64
CA GLN A 19 -3.39 10.62 14.37
C GLN A 19 -2.49 11.85 14.12
N ASN A 20 -1.18 11.65 13.99
CA ASN A 20 -0.22 12.71 13.71
C ASN A 20 -0.52 13.54 12.45
N PHE A 21 -1.24 12.99 11.47
CA PHE A 21 -1.71 13.75 10.30
C PHE A 21 -2.85 14.71 10.68
N PHE A 22 -3.81 14.23 11.48
CA PHE A 22 -4.96 15.01 11.93
C PHE A 22 -4.60 16.04 12.99
N ASP A 23 -3.46 15.87 13.67
CA ASP A 23 -2.91 16.87 14.59
C ASP A 23 -2.23 18.04 13.85
N LEU A 24 -2.01 17.94 12.53
CA LEU A 24 -1.51 19.06 11.74
C LEU A 24 -2.56 20.17 11.65
N PRO A 25 -2.15 21.45 11.61
CA PRO A 25 -3.09 22.52 11.32
C PRO A 25 -3.82 22.28 9.99
N THR A 26 -5.12 22.57 9.95
CA THR A 26 -5.94 22.43 8.74
C THR A 26 -5.27 23.10 7.54
N GLY A 27 -5.17 22.38 6.42
CA GLY A 27 -4.49 22.86 5.21
C GLY A 27 -2.98 22.61 5.16
N GLN A 28 -2.34 22.11 6.22
CA GLN A 28 -0.91 21.79 6.24
C GLN A 28 -0.58 20.33 5.91
N GLY A 29 -1.54 19.57 5.37
CA GLY A 29 -1.34 18.17 4.96
C GLY A 29 -0.55 17.97 3.66
N LYS A 30 -0.24 19.04 2.90
CA LYS A 30 0.36 18.93 1.56
C LYS A 30 1.66 18.13 1.54
N GLY A 31 2.56 18.35 2.51
CA GLY A 31 3.83 17.61 2.56
C GLY A 31 3.62 16.10 2.75
N VAL A 32 2.63 15.71 3.55
CA VAL A 32 2.26 14.30 3.73
C VAL A 32 1.69 13.73 2.44
N TRP A 33 0.83 14.48 1.75
CA TRP A 33 0.27 14.10 0.46
C TRP A 33 1.35 13.93 -0.63
N ASP A 34 2.32 14.84 -0.71
CA ASP A 34 3.45 14.74 -1.64
C ASP A 34 4.29 13.49 -1.33
N GLY A 35 4.54 13.19 -0.04
CA GLY A 35 5.18 11.96 0.38
C GLY A 35 4.39 10.71 -0.01
N PHE A 36 3.07 10.70 0.22
CA PHE A 36 2.21 9.58 -0.14
C PHE A 36 2.19 9.32 -1.65
N THR A 37 2.05 10.38 -2.47
CA THR A 37 2.07 10.24 -3.94
C THR A 37 3.44 9.82 -4.47
N SER A 38 4.55 10.27 -3.85
CA SER A 38 5.89 9.75 -4.14
C SER A 38 6.03 8.26 -3.81
N MET A 39 5.50 7.82 -2.67
CA MET A 39 5.46 6.41 -2.29
C MET A 39 4.67 5.59 -3.31
N LEU A 40 3.48 6.04 -3.73
CA LEU A 40 2.68 5.36 -4.74
C LEU A 40 3.42 5.25 -6.07
N ALA A 41 4.07 6.33 -6.54
CA ALA A 41 4.85 6.30 -7.76
C ALA A 41 5.99 5.28 -7.70
N GLN A 42 6.70 5.20 -6.56
CA GLN A 42 7.76 4.22 -6.34
C GLN A 42 7.23 2.78 -6.24
N LEU A 43 6.08 2.57 -5.60
CA LEU A 43 5.41 1.26 -5.54
C LEU A 43 5.04 0.79 -6.96
N HIS A 44 4.41 1.65 -7.76
CA HIS A 44 4.05 1.35 -9.16
C HIS A 44 5.26 1.09 -10.04
N GLY A 45 6.38 1.76 -9.78
CA GLY A 45 7.63 1.60 -10.52
C GLY A 45 8.54 0.49 -10.02
N LEU A 46 8.21 -0.19 -8.91
CA LEU A 46 9.08 -1.19 -8.31
C LEU A 46 9.11 -2.46 -9.18
N PRO A 47 10.30 -2.92 -9.64
CA PRO A 47 10.39 -4.17 -10.38
C PRO A 47 9.80 -5.33 -9.58
N GLY A 48 8.99 -6.17 -10.24
CA GLY A 48 8.30 -7.27 -9.59
C GLY A 48 6.96 -6.90 -8.94
N VAL A 49 6.47 -5.67 -9.12
CA VAL A 49 5.13 -5.25 -8.69
C VAL A 49 4.25 -4.97 -9.90
N THR A 50 3.03 -5.51 -9.91
CA THR A 50 1.96 -5.17 -10.87
C THR A 50 0.71 -4.76 -10.10
N VAL A 51 0.38 -3.47 -10.11
CA VAL A 51 -0.83 -2.96 -9.43
C VAL A 51 -2.07 -3.33 -10.24
N LEU A 52 -3.02 -4.00 -9.58
CA LEU A 52 -4.28 -4.47 -10.15
C LEU A 52 -5.43 -3.50 -9.88
N GLY A 53 -5.37 -2.74 -8.78
CA GLY A 53 -6.39 -1.76 -8.43
C GLY A 53 -6.11 -1.07 -7.11
N THR A 54 -6.80 0.04 -6.89
CA THR A 54 -6.70 0.86 -5.69
C THR A 54 -8.08 1.24 -5.18
N VAL A 55 -8.21 1.42 -3.87
CA VAL A 55 -9.41 1.98 -3.23
C VAL A 55 -8.96 3.03 -2.24
N ASP A 56 -9.58 4.20 -2.28
CA ASP A 56 -9.44 5.24 -1.27
C ASP A 56 -10.80 5.45 -0.61
N ASP A 57 -10.85 5.31 0.70
CA ASP A 57 -12.07 5.39 1.50
C ASP A 57 -12.08 6.64 2.39
N ASP A 58 -11.22 7.62 2.10
CA ASP A 58 -11.09 8.86 2.86
C ASP A 58 -12.39 9.68 2.97
N GLN A 59 -13.32 9.52 2.02
CA GLN A 59 -14.63 10.18 2.03
C GLN A 59 -15.63 9.58 3.03
N HIS A 60 -15.48 8.31 3.40
CA HIS A 60 -16.40 7.63 4.32
C HIS A 60 -15.70 7.20 5.63
N MET A 61 -14.38 7.08 5.61
CA MET A 61 -13.53 6.78 6.75
C MET A 61 -12.65 8.01 7.05
N VAL A 62 -13.25 9.01 7.71
CA VAL A 62 -12.58 10.25 8.11
C VAL A 62 -12.02 10.11 9.52
N GLY A 63 -10.69 10.21 9.64
CA GLY A 63 -9.98 10.11 10.92
C GLY A 63 -8.84 9.09 10.88
N PRO A 64 -8.12 8.91 12.01
CA PRO A 64 -7.00 7.97 12.07
C PRO A 64 -7.48 6.52 11.92
N SER A 65 -6.78 5.73 11.09
CA SER A 65 -7.01 4.30 10.94
C SER A 65 -5.89 3.48 11.59
N GLY A 66 -6.13 3.05 12.82
CA GLY A 66 -5.23 2.20 13.60
C GLY A 66 -5.36 0.72 13.27
N SER A 67 -6.47 0.28 12.68
CA SER A 67 -6.76 -1.09 12.27
C SER A 67 -7.76 -1.08 11.12
N TRP A 68 -8.18 -2.26 10.63
CA TRP A 68 -9.32 -2.34 9.72
C TRP A 68 -10.57 -1.64 10.31
N PRO A 69 -11.33 -0.86 9.53
CA PRO A 69 -11.10 -0.50 8.12
C PRO A 69 -9.93 0.48 7.89
N TRP A 70 -9.20 0.27 6.80
CA TRP A 70 -8.06 1.10 6.38
C TRP A 70 -8.50 2.30 5.55
N THR A 71 -7.70 3.37 5.55
CA THR A 71 -7.98 4.59 4.76
C THR A 71 -7.91 4.29 3.27
N CYS A 72 -6.87 3.60 2.81
CA CYS A 72 -6.74 3.23 1.41
C CYS A 72 -6.05 1.87 1.23
N TYR A 73 -6.17 1.34 0.02
CA TYR A 73 -5.78 -0.02 -0.34
C TYR A 73 -5.12 -0.03 -1.71
N VAL A 74 -4.06 -0.84 -1.86
CA VAL A 74 -3.45 -1.17 -3.15
C VAL A 74 -3.43 -2.69 -3.30
N LEU A 75 -4.16 -3.20 -4.29
CA LEU A 75 -4.11 -4.61 -4.68
C LEU A 75 -3.07 -4.78 -5.77
N ALA A 76 -2.12 -5.69 -5.58
CA ALA A 76 -1.05 -5.95 -6.54
C ALA A 76 -0.70 -7.44 -6.60
N ASP A 77 -0.20 -7.86 -7.76
CA ASP A 77 0.61 -9.06 -7.89
C ASP A 77 2.08 -8.69 -7.63
N VAL A 78 2.76 -9.45 -6.78
CA VAL A 78 4.13 -9.18 -6.31
C VAL A 78 4.99 -10.42 -6.46
N ALA A 79 6.19 -10.26 -7.01
CA ALA A 79 7.07 -11.38 -7.39
C ALA A 79 7.44 -12.29 -6.20
N ASP A 80 7.79 -11.69 -5.05
CA ASP A 80 8.27 -12.43 -3.89
C ASP A 80 8.12 -11.63 -2.58
N GLN A 81 8.36 -12.31 -1.44
CA GLN A 81 8.30 -11.71 -0.11
C GLN A 81 9.28 -10.54 0.10
N PRO A 82 10.55 -10.61 -0.37
CA PRO A 82 11.45 -9.45 -0.35
C PRO A 82 10.88 -8.22 -1.05
N THR A 83 10.20 -8.39 -2.18
CA THR A 83 9.57 -7.28 -2.91
C THR A 83 8.39 -6.71 -2.12
N VAL A 84 7.59 -7.54 -1.44
CA VAL A 84 6.56 -7.05 -0.50
C VAL A 84 7.19 -6.21 0.61
N ALA A 85 8.27 -6.70 1.21
CA ALA A 85 8.98 -5.96 2.26
C ALA A 85 9.57 -4.65 1.74
N ALA A 86 10.06 -4.61 0.50
CA ALA A 86 10.57 -3.40 -0.15
C ALA A 86 9.46 -2.35 -0.32
N VAL A 87 8.26 -2.75 -0.75
CA VAL A 87 7.09 -1.85 -0.79
C VAL A 87 6.76 -1.31 0.60
N CYS A 88 6.67 -2.17 1.62
CA CYS A 88 6.43 -1.71 2.99
C CYS A 88 7.53 -0.77 3.51
N ASN A 89 8.77 -0.96 3.06
CA ASN A 89 9.91 -0.14 3.45
C ASN A 89 9.85 1.28 2.88
N LEU A 90 9.05 1.54 1.83
CA LEU A 90 8.85 2.89 1.32
C LEU A 90 8.32 3.85 2.40
N PHE A 91 7.57 3.35 3.38
CA PHE A 91 7.10 4.17 4.51
C PHE A 91 8.25 4.64 5.42
N ARG A 92 9.38 3.94 5.42
CA ARG A 92 10.59 4.36 6.15
C ARG A 92 11.48 5.28 5.34
N THR A 93 11.56 5.07 4.02
CA THR A 93 12.53 5.76 3.15
C THR A 93 11.96 7.03 2.53
N VAL A 94 10.67 7.08 2.21
CA VAL A 94 10.03 8.30 1.69
C VAL A 94 9.93 9.33 2.80
N GLN A 95 10.49 10.50 2.55
CA GLN A 95 10.57 11.59 3.52
C GLN A 95 9.38 12.55 3.40
N VAL A 96 8.97 13.08 4.55
CA VAL A 96 8.03 14.18 4.74
C VAL A 96 8.69 15.14 5.73
N GLY A 97 9.33 16.17 5.22
CA GLY A 97 10.18 17.04 6.04
C GLY A 97 11.35 16.26 6.66
N GLU A 98 11.48 16.29 7.98
CA GLU A 98 12.52 15.59 8.75
C GLU A 98 12.11 14.17 9.17
N HIS A 99 10.95 13.69 8.72
CA HIS A 99 10.37 12.42 9.17
C HIS A 99 10.14 11.49 7.98
N GLY A 100 10.20 10.18 8.22
CA GLY A 100 9.66 9.22 7.25
C GLY A 100 8.13 9.26 7.20
N LEU A 101 7.56 8.85 6.07
CA LEU A 101 6.11 8.77 5.85
C LEU A 101 5.39 7.97 6.96
N TRP A 102 6.08 6.98 7.56
CA TRP A 102 5.61 6.17 8.69
C TRP A 102 5.08 6.99 9.87
N ARG A 103 5.53 8.24 10.05
CA ARG A 103 5.04 9.12 11.12
C ARG A 103 3.56 9.46 10.91
N TYR A 104 3.15 9.66 9.67
CA TYR A 104 1.83 10.15 9.31
C TYR A 104 0.90 9.07 8.76
N MET A 105 1.46 7.99 8.24
CA MET A 105 0.71 6.89 7.68
C MET A 105 1.37 5.57 8.04
N LYS A 106 0.66 4.46 7.93
CA LYS A 106 1.22 3.11 8.12
C LYS A 106 0.74 2.17 7.03
N ILE A 107 1.46 1.06 6.87
CA ILE A 107 1.16 0.02 5.88
C ILE A 107 1.21 -1.37 6.52
N GLU A 108 0.23 -2.20 6.16
CA GLU A 108 0.19 -3.64 6.45
C GLU A 108 0.00 -4.39 5.13
N ALA A 109 0.81 -5.41 4.86
CA ALA A 109 0.65 -6.26 3.69
C ALA A 109 -0.12 -7.53 4.06
N ARG A 110 -1.25 -7.78 3.39
CA ARG A 110 -1.94 -9.07 3.43
C ARG A 110 -1.56 -9.87 2.20
N VAL A 111 -0.83 -10.96 2.42
CA VAL A 111 -0.29 -11.81 1.34
C VAL A 111 -1.12 -13.07 1.19
N GLY A 112 -1.49 -13.38 -0.04
CA GLY A 112 -2.21 -14.59 -0.40
C GLY A 112 -1.91 -15.00 -1.83
N ARG A 113 -2.89 -15.66 -2.45
CA ARG A 113 -2.85 -16.12 -3.85
C ARG A 113 -4.07 -15.61 -4.61
N PRO A 114 -3.99 -15.50 -5.95
CA PRO A 114 -5.18 -15.29 -6.77
C PRO A 114 -6.24 -16.37 -6.51
N LEU A 115 -7.52 -15.98 -6.56
CA LEU A 115 -8.60 -16.95 -6.64
C LEU A 115 -8.55 -17.64 -8.03
N PRO A 116 -8.93 -18.92 -8.14
CA PRO A 116 -9.08 -19.56 -9.44
C PRO A 116 -10.18 -18.85 -10.25
N ASP A 117 -10.00 -18.78 -11.56
CA ASP A 117 -11.06 -18.31 -12.45
C ASP A 117 -12.28 -19.22 -12.32
N PRO A 118 -13.50 -18.66 -12.33
CA PRO A 118 -14.72 -19.47 -12.33
C PRO A 118 -14.77 -20.33 -13.58
N GLU A 119 -15.05 -21.63 -13.44
CA GLU A 119 -15.32 -22.49 -14.59
C GLU A 119 -16.57 -21.98 -15.32
N PRO A 120 -16.57 -21.95 -16.67
CA PRO A 120 -17.77 -21.62 -17.41
C PRO A 120 -18.88 -22.61 -17.04
N ALA A 121 -20.05 -22.07 -16.68
CA ALA A 121 -21.23 -22.90 -16.43
C ALA A 121 -21.49 -23.77 -17.66
N ARG A 122 -21.59 -25.09 -17.46
CA ARG A 122 -21.95 -26.05 -18.52
C ARG A 122 -23.37 -25.84 -19.02
#